data_AF-A0A359F0X4-F1
#
_entry.id   AF-A0A359F0X4-F1
#
_cell.length_a   1.000
_cell.length_b   1.000
_cell.length_c   1.000
_cell.angle_alpha   90.00
_cell.angle_beta   90.00
_cell.angle_gamma   90.00
#
_symmetry.space_group_name_H-M   'P 1'
#
loop_
_entity.id
_entity.type
_entity.pdbx_description
1 polymer ?
#
loop_
_entity_poly.entity_id
_entity_poly.type
_entity_poly.pdbx_seq_one_letter_code
_entity_poly.pdbx_strand_id
1 'polypeptide(L)'
;MRFPLDVLTYPLTPAQYFRSSLTGKPPRSTSTTEATVISTAPNGVGATTIRLRPDNPLHTHRAGQFITLALEINGVRQQRCYSITSAPAPATSPTDSRSLELTVGRSGRGSVSDYISDTLAVGDRV
;
A
#
# COMPACT_ATOMS: atom_id res chain seq x y z
N MET A 1 -11.79 1.76 13.62
CA MET A 1 -11.16 0.47 13.26
C MET A 1 -9.71 0.77 12.88
N ARG A 2 -8.75 -0.07 13.26
CA ARG A 2 -7.30 0.16 13.06
C ARG A 2 -6.78 -0.91 12.11
N PHE A 3 -6.18 -0.50 11.01
CA PHE A 3 -5.73 -1.38 9.94
C PHE A 3 -4.28 -1.05 9.60
N PRO A 4 -3.40 -2.05 9.41
CA PRO A 4 -2.01 -1.77 9.17
C PRO A 4 -1.58 -2.21 7.74
N LEU A 5 -0.91 -1.31 7.03
CA LEU A 5 -0.27 -1.41 5.72
C LEU A 5 1.10 -2.09 5.82
N ASP A 6 1.32 -3.17 5.07
CA ASP A 6 2.61 -3.87 4.99
C ASP A 6 3.52 -3.22 3.93
N VAL A 7 4.76 -2.95 4.30
CA VAL A 7 5.63 -2.00 3.60
C VAL A 7 6.39 -2.62 2.42
N LEU A 8 6.25 -1.96 1.26
CA LEU A 8 7.15 -1.94 0.09
C LEU A 8 7.93 -3.23 -0.20
N THR A 9 7.41 -4.04 -1.12
CA THR A 9 8.07 -5.23 -1.64
C THR A 9 8.49 -5.02 -3.10
N TYR A 10 9.70 -5.46 -3.43
CA TYR A 10 10.29 -5.54 -4.79
C TYR A 10 10.78 -6.97 -5.03
N PRO A 11 11.02 -7.41 -6.28
CA PRO A 11 11.71 -8.68 -6.52
C PRO A 11 13.06 -8.69 -5.82
N LEU A 12 13.20 -9.54 -4.80
CA LEU A 12 14.39 -9.65 -3.97
C LEU A 12 15.61 -10.02 -4.82
N THR A 13 16.73 -9.33 -4.59
CA THR A 13 17.98 -9.70 -5.28
C THR A 13 18.52 -11.02 -4.74
N PRO A 14 19.30 -11.80 -5.52
CA PRO A 14 19.90 -13.05 -5.05
C PRO A 14 20.69 -12.89 -3.73
N ALA A 15 21.38 -11.76 -3.57
CA ALA A 15 22.11 -11.44 -2.34
C ALA A 15 21.21 -11.30 -1.10
N GLN A 16 19.96 -10.87 -1.26
CA GLN A 16 19.02 -10.69 -0.16
C GLN A 16 18.40 -12.02 0.28
N TYR A 17 18.18 -12.95 -0.65
CA TYR A 17 17.88 -14.33 -0.30
C TYR A 17 19.03 -14.98 0.47
N PHE A 18 20.27 -14.79 -0.01
CA PHE A 18 21.44 -15.36 0.65
C PHE A 18 21.66 -14.79 2.06
N ARG A 19 21.42 -13.49 2.25
CA ARG A 19 21.46 -12.87 3.59
C ARG A 19 20.37 -13.43 4.51
N SER A 20 19.17 -13.69 3.99
CA SER A 20 18.07 -14.27 4.76
C SER A 20 18.39 -15.70 5.23
N SER A 21 18.97 -16.55 4.38
CA SER A 21 19.35 -17.91 4.77
C SER A 21 20.42 -17.94 5.86
N LEU A 22 21.33 -16.97 5.86
CA LEU A 22 22.38 -16.84 6.88
C LEU A 22 21.88 -16.27 8.21
N THR A 23 20.85 -15.43 8.20
CA THR A 23 20.33 -14.77 9.41
C THR A 23 19.11 -15.45 10.03
N GLY A 24 18.53 -16.45 9.35
CA GLY A 24 17.31 -17.15 9.78
C GLY A 24 16.07 -16.26 9.84
N LYS A 25 16.18 -14.99 9.41
CA LYS A 25 15.07 -14.05 9.32
C LYS A 25 14.59 -14.03 7.87
N PRO A 26 13.27 -14.16 7.61
CA PRO A 26 12.77 -13.99 6.26
C PRO A 26 13.16 -12.59 5.76
N PRO A 27 13.36 -12.38 4.44
CA PRO A 27 13.69 -11.08 3.85
C PRO A 27 12.51 -10.10 3.89
N ARG A 28 11.59 -10.30 4.85
CA ARG A 28 10.32 -9.63 4.99
C ARG A 28 10.56 -8.23 5.54
N SER A 29 9.93 -7.25 4.89
CA SER A 29 9.69 -5.94 5.46
C SER A 29 8.87 -6.12 6.74
N THR A 30 9.43 -5.78 7.90
CA THR A 30 8.78 -5.96 9.22
C THR A 30 8.07 -4.70 9.69
N SER A 31 7.94 -3.71 8.81
CA SER A 31 7.27 -2.46 9.10
C SER A 31 5.82 -2.62 8.65
N THR A 32 4.89 -2.81 9.58
CA THR A 32 3.47 -2.59 9.30
C THR A 32 3.08 -1.26 9.92
N THR A 33 2.48 -0.36 9.15
CA THR A 33 2.12 0.99 9.62
C THR A 33 0.66 1.29 9.27
N GLU A 34 -0.06 2.05 10.09
CA GLU A 34 -1.37 2.54 9.67
C GLU A 34 -1.18 3.66 8.64
N ALA A 35 -2.10 3.80 7.70
CA ALA A 35 -2.15 4.92 6.77
C ALA A 35 -3.54 5.55 6.75
N THR A 36 -3.59 6.87 6.67
CA THR A 36 -4.85 7.60 6.53
C THR A 36 -5.13 7.88 5.06
N VAL A 37 -6.35 7.62 4.60
CA VAL A 37 -6.82 8.00 3.25
C VAL A 37 -6.97 9.51 3.21
N ILE A 38 -6.16 10.18 2.40
CA ILE A 38 -6.17 11.66 2.29
C ILE A 38 -6.96 12.14 1.08
N SER A 39 -7.06 11.34 0.03
CA SER A 39 -7.92 11.62 -1.11
C SER A 39 -8.31 10.34 -1.85
N THR A 40 -9.50 10.34 -2.42
CA THR A 40 -9.96 9.32 -3.35
C THR A 40 -10.46 10.03 -4.61
N ALA A 41 -10.06 9.54 -5.78
CA ALA A 41 -10.45 10.08 -7.07
C ALA A 41 -10.86 8.92 -8.00
N PRO A 42 -12.06 8.96 -8.61
CA PRO A 42 -12.43 7.98 -9.62
C PRO A 42 -11.56 8.16 -10.86
N ASN A 43 -11.06 7.04 -11.39
CA ASN A 43 -10.25 6.97 -12.60
C ASN A 43 -10.97 6.09 -13.64
N GLY A 44 -11.92 6.70 -14.35
CA GLY A 44 -12.76 6.03 -15.35
C GLY A 44 -13.83 5.09 -14.78
N VAL A 45 -14.38 4.21 -15.63
CA VAL A 45 -15.56 3.36 -15.34
C VAL A 45 -15.22 2.10 -14.52
N GLY A 46 -14.07 2.06 -13.85
CA GLY A 46 -13.67 0.85 -13.14
C GLY A 46 -12.33 0.91 -12.40
N ALA A 47 -11.75 2.08 -12.19
CA ALA A 47 -10.60 2.20 -11.30
C ALA A 47 -10.78 3.39 -10.36
N THR A 48 -10.20 3.28 -9.17
CA THR A 48 -10.20 4.33 -8.17
C THR A 48 -8.76 4.60 -7.77
N THR A 49 -8.33 5.84 -7.93
CA THR A 49 -7.03 6.30 -7.46
C THR A 49 -7.18 6.78 -6.03
N ILE A 50 -6.46 6.15 -5.11
CA ILE A 50 -6.44 6.49 -3.69
C ILE A 50 -5.07 7.03 -3.32
N ARG A 51 -5.07 8.06 -2.48
CA ARG A 51 -3.85 8.63 -1.92
C ARG A 51 -3.86 8.37 -0.41
N LEU A 52 -2.81 7.71 0.05
CA LEU A 52 -2.63 7.28 1.43
C LEU A 52 -1.48 8.03 2.07
N ARG A 53 -1.67 8.50 3.29
CA ARG A 53 -0.61 9.06 4.13
C ARG A 53 -0.30 8.09 5.27
N PRO A 54 0.76 7.28 5.18
CA PRO A 54 1.22 6.46 6.30
C PRO A 54 1.58 7.31 7.52
N ASP A 55 1.22 6.81 8.71
CA ASP A 55 1.49 7.45 10.00
C ASP A 55 3.00 7.44 10.32
N ASN A 56 3.72 6.42 9.84
CA ASN A 56 5.18 6.36 9.91
C ASN A 56 5.78 6.51 8.49
N PRO A 57 6.79 7.36 8.27
CA PRO A 57 7.42 7.49 6.96
C PRO A 57 7.90 6.14 6.45
N LEU A 58 7.44 5.80 5.25
CA LEU A 58 7.96 4.68 4.50
C LEU A 58 9.32 5.05 3.94
N HIS A 59 10.23 4.08 3.88
CA HIS A 59 11.46 4.25 3.11
C HIS A 59 11.09 4.64 1.67
N THR A 60 11.85 5.55 1.06
CA THR A 60 11.61 6.00 -0.32
C THR A 60 11.38 4.81 -1.24
N HIS A 61 10.19 4.72 -1.84
CA HIS A 61 9.86 3.62 -2.73
C HIS A 61 10.59 3.77 -4.06
N ARG A 62 10.97 2.64 -4.66
CA ARG A 62 11.49 2.58 -6.04
C ARG A 62 10.35 2.25 -6.99
N ALA A 63 10.40 2.82 -8.19
CA ALA A 63 9.46 2.44 -9.26
C ALA A 63 9.48 0.91 -9.45
N GLY A 64 8.30 0.31 -9.58
CA GLY A 64 8.13 -1.15 -9.66
C GLY A 64 7.95 -1.86 -8.31
N GLN A 65 7.95 -1.14 -7.19
CA GLN A 65 7.54 -1.69 -5.90
C GLN A 65 6.01 -1.75 -5.75
N PHE A 66 5.56 -2.67 -4.90
CA PHE A 66 4.18 -2.79 -4.47
C PHE A 66 4.08 -2.73 -2.94
N ILE A 67 2.91 -2.37 -2.43
CA ILE A 67 2.58 -2.45 -1.00
C ILE A 67 1.50 -3.50 -0.78
N THR A 68 1.39 -4.03 0.44
CA THR A 68 0.27 -4.90 0.79
C THR A 68 -0.69 -4.14 1.68
N LEU A 69 -1.91 -3.90 1.18
CA LEU A 69 -3.01 -3.35 1.98
C LEU A 69 -3.71 -4.48 2.71
N ALA A 70 -3.95 -4.30 4.01
CA ALA A 70 -4.70 -5.24 4.83
C ALA A 70 -5.98 -4.57 5.33
N LEU A 71 -7.13 -4.99 4.80
CA LEU A 71 -8.43 -4.43 5.10
C LEU A 71 -9.33 -5.50 5.70
N GLU A 72 -10.13 -5.16 6.71
CA GLU A 72 -11.16 -6.06 7.21
C GLU A 72 -12.47 -5.79 6.47
N ILE A 73 -12.95 -6.78 5.72
CA ILE A 73 -14.16 -6.70 4.92
C ILE A 73 -15.08 -7.81 5.40
N ASN A 74 -16.28 -7.44 5.86
CA ASN A 74 -17.27 -8.37 6.42
C ASN A 74 -16.70 -9.25 7.56
N GLY A 75 -15.89 -8.68 8.45
CA GLY A 75 -15.27 -9.39 9.57
C GLY A 75 -14.10 -10.31 9.19
N VAL A 76 -13.69 -10.32 7.92
CA VAL A 76 -12.55 -11.11 7.44
C VAL A 76 -11.43 -10.17 7.00
N ARG A 77 -10.24 -10.35 7.61
CA ARG A 77 -9.04 -9.61 7.19
C ARG A 77 -8.55 -10.12 5.84
N GLN A 78 -8.68 -9.29 4.82
CA GLN A 78 -8.20 -9.55 3.47
C GLN A 78 -6.92 -8.76 3.20
N GLN A 79 -5.95 -9.40 2.56
CA GLN A 79 -4.70 -8.78 2.14
C GLN A 79 -4.57 -8.81 0.61
N ARG A 80 -4.20 -7.67 0.02
CA ARG A 80 -3.94 -7.56 -1.42
C ARG A 80 -2.72 -6.69 -1.69
N CYS A 81 -1.94 -7.11 -2.69
CA CYS A 81 -0.79 -6.36 -3.16
C CYS A 81 -1.23 -5.36 -4.23
N TYR A 82 -0.85 -4.10 -4.07
CA TYR A 82 -1.09 -3.04 -5.06
C TYR A 82 0.22 -2.38 -5.45
N SER A 83 0.43 -2.26 -6.77
CA SER A 83 1.57 -1.52 -7.31
C SER A 83 1.45 -0.03 -7.00
N ILE A 84 2.58 0.60 -6.70
CA ILE A 84 2.63 2.03 -6.44
C ILE A 84 2.59 2.77 -7.78
N THR A 85 1.60 3.62 -7.97
CA THR A 85 1.40 4.37 -9.21
C THR A 85 1.92 5.81 -9.12
N SER A 86 2.21 6.32 -7.91
CA SER A 86 2.93 7.59 -7.73
C SER A 86 4.42 7.48 -8.08
N ALA A 87 4.94 8.51 -8.76
CA ALA A 87 6.37 8.71 -8.88
C ALA A 87 7.04 8.77 -7.49
N PRO A 88 8.28 8.27 -7.33
CA PRO A 88 9.04 8.46 -6.11
C PRO A 88 9.16 9.97 -5.82
N ALA A 89 8.47 10.48 -4.81
CA ALA A 89 8.60 11.87 -4.43
C ALA A 89 10.03 12.10 -3.91
N PRO A 90 10.76 13.12 -4.40
CA PRO A 90 12.06 13.45 -3.85
C PRO A 90 11.89 13.79 -2.36
N ALA A 91 12.73 13.21 -1.51
CA ALA A 91 12.74 13.42 -0.05
C ALA A 91 12.93 14.90 0.37
N THR A 92 13.15 15.79 -0.60
CA THR A 92 13.36 17.24 -0.45
C THR A 92 12.07 18.02 -0.16
N SER A 93 10.88 17.47 -0.46
CA SER A 93 9.60 18.13 -0.16
C SER A 93 8.86 17.41 0.98
N PRO A 94 8.86 17.93 2.21
CA PRO A 94 8.32 17.24 3.40
C PRO A 94 6.80 16.99 3.35
N THR A 95 6.09 17.64 2.42
CA THR A 95 4.64 17.53 2.25
C THR A 95 4.27 16.41 1.26
N ASP A 96 5.01 16.24 0.17
CA ASP A 96 4.75 15.20 -0.86
C ASP A 96 5.45 13.87 -0.53
N SER A 97 6.56 13.90 0.19
CA SER A 97 7.36 12.71 0.53
C SER A 97 6.70 11.76 1.54
N ARG A 98 5.47 12.04 1.97
CA ARG A 98 4.71 11.24 2.95
C ARG A 98 3.42 10.64 2.41
N SER A 99 3.13 10.79 1.12
CA SER A 99 1.91 10.22 0.54
C SER A 99 2.23 9.23 -0.56
N LEU A 100 1.51 8.12 -0.58
CA LEU A 100 1.53 7.11 -1.64
C LEU A 100 0.27 7.22 -2.47
N GLU A 101 0.39 7.07 -3.79
CA GLU A 101 -0.76 6.92 -4.68
C GLU A 101 -0.84 5.51 -5.25
N LEU A 102 -2.06 4.97 -5.27
CA LEU A 102 -2.38 3.64 -5.78
C LEU A 102 -3.61 3.76 -6.66
N THR A 103 -3.55 3.18 -7.86
CA THR A 103 -4.74 2.99 -8.70
C THR A 103 -5.24 1.57 -8.58
N VAL A 104 -6.45 1.42 -8.05
CA VAL A 104 -7.08 0.13 -7.77
C VAL A 104 -8.16 -0.13 -8.80
N GLY A 105 -7.99 -1.18 -9.60
CA GLY A 105 -8.99 -1.65 -10.56
C GLY A 105 -10.09 -2.46 -9.87
N ARG A 106 -11.34 -2.10 -10.12
CA ARG A 106 -12.53 -2.77 -9.63
C ARG A 106 -12.65 -4.14 -10.31
N SER A 107 -12.95 -5.16 -9.50
CA SER A 107 -12.99 -6.55 -9.96
C SER A 107 -14.42 -7.10 -10.05
N GLY A 108 -15.38 -6.48 -9.35
CA GLY A 108 -16.79 -6.86 -9.35
C GLY A 108 -17.09 -8.19 -8.66
N ARG A 109 -16.26 -8.62 -7.69
CA ARG A 109 -16.37 -9.92 -7.00
C ARG A 109 -16.47 -9.81 -5.47
N GLY A 110 -16.86 -8.66 -4.94
CA GLY A 110 -16.92 -8.40 -3.49
C GLY A 110 -15.53 -8.42 -2.85
N SER A 111 -14.51 -8.02 -3.60
CA SER A 111 -13.11 -8.08 -3.16
C SER A 111 -12.67 -6.76 -2.52
N VAL A 112 -11.42 -6.73 -2.04
CA VAL A 112 -10.77 -5.50 -1.54
C VAL A 112 -10.89 -4.32 -2.50
N SER A 113 -10.82 -4.54 -3.83
CA SER A 113 -10.94 -3.44 -4.78
C SER A 113 -12.34 -2.87 -4.90
N ASP A 114 -13.37 -3.67 -4.65
CA ASP A 114 -14.75 -3.22 -4.67
C ASP A 114 -15.06 -2.43 -3.40
N TYR A 115 -14.57 -2.87 -2.24
CA TYR A 115 -14.65 -2.10 -1.00
C TYR A 115 -13.94 -0.74 -1.10
N ILE A 116 -12.74 -0.71 -1.68
CA ILE A 116 -12.00 0.53 -1.93
C ILE A 116 -12.78 1.48 -2.83
N SER A 117 -13.51 0.96 -3.82
CA SER A 117 -14.27 1.78 -4.76
C SER A 117 -15.60 2.26 -4.21
N ASP A 118 -16.27 1.44 -3.39
CA ASP A 118 -17.66 1.66 -3.00
C ASP A 118 -17.81 2.23 -1.58
N THR A 119 -16.83 2.01 -0.70
CA THR A 119 -16.98 2.28 0.75
C THR A 119 -15.84 3.13 1.32
N LEU A 120 -14.63 3.04 0.78
CA LEU A 120 -13.49 3.75 1.34
C LEU A 120 -13.62 5.27 1.17
N ALA A 121 -13.61 5.99 2.29
CA ALA A 121 -13.76 7.44 2.33
C ALA A 121 -12.47 8.13 2.78
N VAL A 122 -12.37 9.43 2.47
CA VAL A 122 -11.30 10.28 2.99
C VAL A 122 -11.41 10.38 4.51
N GLY A 123 -10.31 10.12 5.20
CA GLY A 123 -10.23 10.06 6.66
C GLY A 123 -10.20 8.64 7.23
N ASP A 124 -10.52 7.62 6.42
CA ASP A 124 -10.41 6.23 6.85
C ASP A 124 -8.95 5.84 7.10
N ARG A 125 -8.74 4.89 8.01
CA ARG A 125 -7.41 4.35 8.35
C ARG A 125 -7.26 2.95 7.80
N VAL A 126 -6.14 2.62 7.14
CA VAL A 126 -5.85 1.36 6.42
C VAL A 126 -4.47 0.80 6.72
#